data_AF-A0A9P6A6I4-F1
#
_entry.id   AF-A0A9P6A6I4-F1
#
_cell.length_a   1.000
_cell.length_b   1.000
_cell.length_c   1.000
_cell.angle_alpha   90.00
_cell.angle_beta   90.00
_cell.angle_gamma   90.00
#
_symmetry.space_group_name_H-M   'P 1'
#
loop_
_entity.id
_entity.type
_entity.pdbx_description
1 polymer ?
#
loop_
_entity_poly.entity_id
_entity_poly.type
_entity_poly.pdbx_seq_one_letter_code
_entity_poly.pdbx_strand_id
1 'polypeptide(L)'
;MSLWFLTLNLVGARFSAFSKTCRPVYQNQFEGIVNHIYQSGFQTGNYADTHLHVYHSVYRLHAIILSRSPYLVHLMSTSPQTGGVRTIYVQVEQEPEITQEGFAIALGYLYSPISLNNIRPDNARAVLAAGCLLGGMEELCQYAYETCRQSLSVENIVHWIEFIGSLPPPSDGSTTPEPRPTTIFGVYGDRLREDVFHFLVVALPEVLDARGTSTSPPQSQTQQPQGPSGREVLLQIFSRVPFEIFKAAVESPTFQIGSDRARYGFAKEAVELRKHGVARGQGAEETVVLAFGGGNTNGSAVHVARKMRKRPLWKVNA
;
A
#
# COMPACT_ATOMS: atom_id res chain seq x y z
N MET A 1 -42.92 38.46 -19.01
CA MET A 1 -42.00 39.53 -18.57
C MET A 1 -42.16 39.71 -17.08
N SER A 2 -41.08 39.47 -16.34
CA SER A 2 -40.75 39.93 -14.98
C SER A 2 -41.77 39.77 -13.85
N LEU A 3 -41.44 38.91 -12.88
CA LEU A 3 -41.34 39.22 -11.44
C LEU A 3 -41.04 37.92 -10.67
N TRP A 4 -39.76 37.56 -10.58
CA TRP A 4 -39.22 36.62 -9.60
C TRP A 4 -37.99 37.27 -8.99
N PHE A 5 -38.16 38.05 -7.93
CA PHE A 5 -37.10 38.37 -6.97
C PHE A 5 -37.77 38.81 -5.66
N LEU A 6 -37.20 38.34 -4.55
CA LEU A 6 -37.54 38.60 -3.13
C LEU A 6 -38.60 37.72 -2.46
N THR A 7 -38.19 36.50 -2.11
CA THR A 7 -38.58 35.86 -0.84
C THR A 7 -37.44 34.96 -0.35
N LEU A 8 -36.41 35.54 0.28
CA LEU A 8 -35.52 34.77 1.15
C LEU A 8 -34.80 35.74 2.09
N ASN A 9 -35.33 35.91 3.31
CA ASN A 9 -34.59 36.29 4.51
C ASN A 9 -35.58 36.59 5.65
N LEU A 10 -36.25 35.56 6.20
CA LEU A 10 -36.76 35.63 7.59
C LEU A 10 -37.17 34.26 8.18
N VAL A 11 -36.45 33.18 7.88
CA VAL A 11 -36.61 31.87 8.58
C VAL A 11 -35.25 31.35 9.07
N GLY A 12 -34.37 32.25 9.53
CA GLY A 12 -33.01 31.91 9.97
C GLY A 12 -32.78 31.94 11.48
N ALA A 13 -33.74 32.41 12.29
CA ALA A 13 -33.43 32.85 13.66
C ALA A 13 -34.20 32.12 14.78
N ARG A 14 -34.79 30.94 14.53
CA ARG A 14 -35.51 30.17 15.58
C ARG A 14 -35.18 28.67 15.69
N PHE A 15 -34.18 28.16 14.97
CA PHE A 15 -33.69 26.78 15.14
C PHE A 15 -32.28 26.69 15.75
N SER A 16 -31.87 27.68 16.54
CA SER A 16 -30.53 27.72 17.17
C SER A 16 -30.55 27.77 18.70
N ALA A 17 -31.54 27.14 19.33
CA ALA A 17 -31.63 27.10 20.80
C ALA A 17 -31.85 25.69 21.40
N PHE A 18 -31.77 24.62 20.60
CA PHE A 18 -31.92 23.23 21.09
C PHE A 18 -30.63 22.39 21.02
N SER A 19 -29.50 22.94 20.54
CA SER A 19 -28.37 22.11 20.07
C SER A 19 -27.19 21.91 21.03
N LYS A 20 -27.19 22.44 22.26
CA LYS A 20 -25.99 22.41 23.11
C LYS A 20 -26.02 21.51 24.35
N THR A 21 -27.18 21.08 24.85
CA THR A 21 -27.27 20.26 26.07
C THR A 21 -27.74 18.83 25.87
N CYS A 22 -28.34 18.49 24.71
CA CYS A 22 -28.75 17.12 24.39
C CYS A 22 -27.64 16.25 23.77
N ARG A 23 -26.55 16.84 23.27
CA ARG A 23 -25.47 16.10 22.57
C ARG A 23 -24.78 15.00 23.40
N PRO A 24 -24.44 15.16 24.69
CA PRO A 24 -23.65 14.15 25.39
C PRO A 24 -24.43 12.87 25.71
N VAL A 25 -25.74 12.95 25.97
CA VAL A 25 -26.55 11.78 26.35
C VAL A 25 -26.76 10.84 25.15
N TYR A 26 -27.14 11.40 23.99
CA TYR A 26 -27.32 10.60 22.77
C TYR A 26 -25.99 10.01 22.26
N GLN A 27 -24.88 10.72 22.44
CA GLN A 27 -23.56 10.24 22.05
C GLN A 27 -23.09 9.06 22.92
N ASN A 28 -23.27 9.15 24.24
CA ASN A 28 -22.95 8.07 25.17
C ASN A 28 -23.83 6.83 24.94
N GLN A 29 -25.11 7.03 24.64
CA GLN A 29 -26.02 5.91 24.33
C GLN A 29 -25.64 5.24 23.01
N PHE A 30 -25.31 6.01 21.97
CA PHE A 30 -24.85 5.48 20.70
C PHE A 30 -23.56 4.67 20.86
N GLU A 31 -22.58 5.19 21.60
CA GLU A 31 -21.33 4.48 21.89
C GLU A 31 -21.59 3.18 22.67
N GLY A 32 -22.51 3.21 23.65
CA GLY A 32 -22.94 2.02 24.38
C GLY A 32 -23.56 0.95 23.48
N ILE A 33 -24.40 1.36 22.51
CA ILE A 33 -25.00 0.45 21.52
C ILE A 33 -23.92 -0.14 20.60
N VAL A 34 -23.04 0.69 20.04
CA VAL A 34 -21.96 0.25 19.14
C VAL A 34 -21.01 -0.72 19.86
N ASN A 35 -20.63 -0.41 21.10
CA ASN A 35 -19.78 -1.29 21.91
C ASN A 35 -20.51 -2.61 22.22
N HIS A 36 -21.79 -2.57 22.60
CA HIS A 36 -22.55 -3.79 22.84
C HIS A 36 -22.68 -4.67 21.59
N ILE A 37 -22.96 -4.07 20.43
CA ILE A 37 -23.06 -4.79 19.14
C ILE A 37 -21.71 -5.40 18.77
N TYR A 38 -20.60 -4.70 19.02
CA TYR A 38 -19.27 -5.25 18.79
C TYR A 38 -18.96 -6.43 19.73
N GLN A 39 -19.17 -6.27 21.03
CA GLN A 39 -18.84 -7.31 22.02
C GLN A 39 -19.79 -8.51 21.95
N SER A 40 -21.10 -8.27 22.04
CA SER A 40 -22.10 -9.35 22.01
C SER A 40 -22.29 -9.91 20.60
N GLY A 41 -22.39 -9.05 19.60
CA GLY A 41 -22.64 -9.46 18.22
C GLY A 41 -21.41 -10.05 17.54
N PHE A 42 -20.33 -9.28 17.42
CA PHE A 42 -19.15 -9.71 16.65
C PHE A 42 -18.23 -10.67 17.43
N GLN A 43 -17.83 -10.33 18.66
CA GLN A 43 -16.88 -11.15 19.42
C GLN A 43 -17.49 -12.49 19.87
N THR A 44 -18.74 -12.49 20.35
CA THR A 44 -19.39 -13.73 20.82
C THR A 44 -20.32 -14.42 19.81
N GLY A 45 -20.73 -13.73 18.75
CA GLY A 45 -21.62 -14.30 17.73
C GLY A 45 -23.06 -14.52 18.23
N ASN A 46 -23.50 -13.81 19.26
CA ASN A 46 -24.87 -13.92 19.77
C ASN A 46 -25.86 -13.45 18.73
N TYR A 47 -26.99 -14.15 18.57
CA TYR A 47 -28.06 -13.81 17.62
C TYR A 47 -27.64 -13.76 16.13
N ALA A 48 -26.51 -14.39 15.80
CA ALA A 48 -26.08 -14.53 14.42
C ALA A 48 -27.09 -15.32 13.58
N ASP A 49 -27.39 -14.80 12.39
CA ASP A 49 -28.27 -15.38 11.37
C ASP A 49 -27.49 -15.83 10.12
N THR A 50 -26.18 -15.56 10.10
CA THR A 50 -25.28 -15.81 8.97
C THR A 50 -23.97 -16.43 9.44
N HIS A 51 -23.56 -17.54 8.82
CA HIS A 51 -22.26 -18.16 9.00
C HIS A 51 -21.37 -17.87 7.78
N LEU A 52 -20.25 -17.18 8.02
CA LEU A 52 -19.28 -16.83 7.00
C LEU A 52 -18.05 -17.72 7.16
N HIS A 53 -17.77 -18.53 6.14
CA HIS A 53 -16.59 -19.38 6.05
C HIS A 53 -15.49 -18.65 5.30
N VAL A 54 -14.34 -18.49 5.94
CA VAL A 54 -13.14 -17.84 5.38
C VAL A 54 -11.92 -18.61 5.87
N TYR A 55 -11.06 -19.08 4.96
CA TYR A 55 -10.02 -20.05 5.28
C TYR A 55 -10.61 -21.27 6.02
N HIS A 56 -10.07 -21.56 7.21
CA HIS A 56 -10.49 -22.64 8.11
C HIS A 56 -11.37 -22.13 9.25
N SER A 57 -11.80 -20.87 9.21
CA SER A 57 -12.58 -20.23 10.27
C SER A 57 -14.03 -20.01 9.87
N VAL A 58 -14.92 -20.10 10.86
CA VAL A 58 -16.35 -19.83 10.71
C VAL A 58 -16.71 -18.66 11.60
N TYR A 59 -17.18 -17.57 11.00
CA TYR A 59 -17.64 -16.38 11.70
C TYR A 59 -19.16 -16.39 11.80
N ARG A 60 -19.67 -16.27 13.03
CA ARG A 60 -21.11 -16.16 13.31
C ARG A 60 -21.50 -14.68 13.31
N LEU A 61 -22.09 -14.24 12.22
CA LEU A 61 -22.31 -12.82 11.89
C LEU A 61 -23.79 -12.52 11.61
N HIS A 62 -24.08 -11.24 11.39
CA HIS A 62 -25.44 -10.71 11.30
C HIS A 62 -25.67 -10.09 9.92
N ALA A 63 -26.66 -10.56 9.18
CA ALA A 63 -26.93 -10.16 7.79
C ALA A 63 -27.11 -8.63 7.65
N ILE A 64 -27.76 -7.99 8.63
CA ILE A 64 -27.98 -6.53 8.64
C ILE A 64 -26.68 -5.72 8.79
N ILE A 65 -25.67 -6.28 9.45
CA ILE A 65 -24.36 -5.64 9.58
C ILE A 65 -23.52 -5.94 8.34
N LEU A 66 -23.55 -7.18 7.85
CA LEU A 66 -22.84 -7.58 6.64
C LEU A 66 -23.36 -6.85 5.39
N SER A 67 -24.61 -6.41 5.39
CA SER A 67 -25.18 -5.65 4.26
C SER A 67 -24.53 -4.28 4.05
N ARG A 68 -23.65 -3.83 4.97
CA ARG A 68 -22.81 -2.65 4.78
C ARG A 68 -21.66 -2.88 3.78
N SER A 69 -21.33 -4.13 3.48
CA SER A 69 -20.32 -4.51 2.49
C SER A 69 -21.00 -4.87 1.16
N PRO A 70 -20.74 -4.12 0.06
CA PRO A 70 -21.28 -4.45 -1.27
C PRO A 70 -20.96 -5.88 -1.72
N TYR A 71 -19.74 -6.35 -1.41
CA TYR A 71 -19.29 -7.70 -1.70
C TYR A 71 -20.12 -8.76 -0.95
N LEU A 72 -20.30 -8.60 0.36
CA LEU A 72 -21.08 -9.53 1.16
C LEU A 72 -22.57 -9.49 0.84
N VAL A 73 -23.13 -8.32 0.47
CA VAL A 73 -24.51 -8.22 -0.04
C VAL A 73 -24.70 -9.08 -1.28
N HIS A 74 -23.74 -9.01 -2.21
CA HIS A 74 -23.79 -9.81 -3.42
C HIS A 74 -23.76 -11.30 -3.08
N LEU A 75 -22.82 -11.74 -2.24
CA LEU A 75 -22.74 -13.13 -1.79
C LEU A 75 -24.00 -13.58 -1.04
N MET A 76 -24.59 -12.73 -0.20
CA MET A 76 -25.84 -13.03 0.51
C MET A 76 -27.02 -13.22 -0.46
N SER A 77 -27.02 -12.52 -1.58
CA SER A 77 -28.08 -12.58 -2.59
C SER A 77 -28.00 -13.81 -3.47
N THR A 78 -26.80 -14.38 -3.63
CA THR A 78 -26.54 -15.56 -4.47
C THR A 78 -26.39 -16.86 -3.67
N SER A 79 -26.31 -16.79 -2.34
CA SER A 79 -26.19 -17.95 -1.46
C SER A 79 -27.56 -18.45 -0.97
N PRO A 80 -27.88 -19.75 -1.10
CA PRO A 80 -29.14 -20.31 -0.61
C PRO A 80 -29.21 -20.26 0.92
N GLN A 81 -30.41 -20.00 1.46
CA GLN A 81 -30.68 -20.14 2.88
C GLN A 81 -31.12 -21.58 3.17
N THR A 82 -30.49 -22.23 4.15
CA THR A 82 -30.85 -23.60 4.55
C THR A 82 -31.17 -23.60 6.04
N GLY A 83 -32.38 -24.00 6.41
CA GLY A 83 -32.76 -24.14 7.82
C GLY A 83 -32.78 -22.83 8.63
N GLY A 84 -33.02 -21.68 7.99
CA GLY A 84 -33.12 -20.37 8.66
C GLY A 84 -31.80 -19.65 8.93
N VAL A 85 -30.66 -20.30 8.68
CA VAL A 85 -29.32 -19.69 8.77
C VAL A 85 -28.71 -19.62 7.37
N ARG A 86 -28.11 -18.48 7.03
CA ARG A 86 -27.42 -18.29 5.75
C ARG A 86 -25.96 -18.73 5.88
N THR A 87 -25.46 -19.58 4.99
CA THR A 87 -24.04 -19.96 4.95
C THR A 87 -23.39 -19.38 3.71
N ILE A 88 -22.26 -18.69 3.88
CA ILE A 88 -21.53 -17.99 2.82
C ILE A 88 -20.07 -18.44 2.86
N TYR A 89 -19.47 -18.65 1.70
CA TYR A 89 -18.06 -19.00 1.55
C TYR A 89 -17.35 -17.88 0.82
N VAL A 90 -16.28 -17.36 1.42
CA VAL A 90 -15.39 -16.37 0.79
C VAL A 90 -14.13 -17.10 0.34
N GLN A 91 -13.85 -17.06 -0.96
CA GLN A 91 -12.64 -17.63 -1.53
C GLN A 91 -11.54 -16.56 -1.46
N VAL A 92 -10.51 -16.83 -0.67
CA VAL A 92 -9.38 -15.91 -0.38
C VAL A 92 -8.03 -16.59 -0.61
N GLU A 93 -8.03 -17.87 -0.99
CA GLU A 93 -6.86 -18.72 -1.15
C GLU A 93 -5.93 -18.26 -2.29
N GLN A 94 -6.48 -17.51 -3.24
CA GLN A 94 -5.74 -16.93 -4.36
C GLN A 94 -5.10 -15.58 -4.03
N GLU A 95 -5.44 -14.99 -2.88
CA GLU A 95 -5.02 -13.65 -2.47
C GLU A 95 -4.15 -13.74 -1.20
N PRO A 96 -2.82 -13.94 -1.34
CA PRO A 96 -1.93 -14.16 -0.20
C PRO A 96 -1.83 -12.96 0.75
N GLU A 97 -2.20 -11.78 0.27
CA GLU A 97 -2.19 -10.54 1.04
C GLU A 97 -3.38 -10.44 1.99
N ILE A 98 -4.46 -11.19 1.75
CA ILE A 98 -5.52 -11.32 2.72
C ILE A 98 -5.03 -12.30 3.78
N THR A 99 -5.08 -11.90 5.04
CA THR A 99 -4.77 -12.77 6.18
C THR A 99 -6.02 -12.92 7.05
N GLN A 100 -6.06 -13.98 7.86
CA GLN A 100 -7.16 -14.18 8.79
C GLN A 100 -7.32 -13.01 9.76
N GLU A 101 -6.21 -12.44 10.26
CA GLU A 101 -6.23 -11.26 11.14
C GLU A 101 -6.77 -10.03 10.40
N GLY A 102 -6.22 -9.72 9.22
CA GLY A 102 -6.64 -8.57 8.42
C GLY A 102 -8.12 -8.63 8.06
N PHE A 103 -8.60 -9.83 7.69
CA PHE A 103 -10.00 -10.07 7.38
C PHE A 103 -10.90 -9.93 8.61
N ALA A 104 -10.50 -10.46 9.77
CA ALA A 104 -11.25 -10.33 11.02
C ALA A 104 -11.37 -8.86 11.46
N ILE A 105 -10.29 -8.06 11.35
CA ILE A 105 -10.32 -6.62 11.65
C ILE A 105 -11.30 -5.90 10.71
N ALA A 106 -11.26 -6.21 9.41
CA ALA A 106 -12.15 -5.63 8.42
C ALA A 106 -13.64 -5.98 8.66
N LEU A 107 -13.93 -7.22 9.04
CA LEU A 107 -15.28 -7.62 9.48
C LEU A 107 -15.71 -6.90 10.76
N GLY A 108 -14.82 -6.81 11.75
CA GLY A 108 -15.08 -6.10 13.00
C GLY A 108 -15.38 -4.62 12.78
N TYR A 109 -14.75 -4.00 11.78
CA TYR A 109 -15.00 -2.61 11.40
C TYR A 109 -16.45 -2.38 10.92
N LEU A 110 -17.09 -3.37 10.29
CA LEU A 110 -18.51 -3.29 9.93
C LEU A 110 -19.41 -3.13 11.17
N TYR A 111 -18.99 -3.65 12.32
CA TYR A 111 -19.69 -3.54 13.59
C TYR A 111 -19.32 -2.27 14.36
N SER A 112 -18.03 -1.92 14.40
CA SER A 112 -17.54 -0.77 15.15
C SER A 112 -16.17 -0.28 14.68
N PRO A 113 -15.94 1.05 14.65
CA PRO A 113 -14.64 1.64 14.35
C PRO A 113 -13.57 1.30 15.40
N ILE A 114 -13.93 0.73 16.55
CA ILE A 114 -12.93 0.27 17.55
C ILE A 114 -11.92 -0.72 16.96
N SER A 115 -12.30 -1.42 15.88
CA SER A 115 -11.40 -2.33 15.16
C SER A 115 -10.19 -1.63 14.55
N LEU A 116 -10.24 -0.31 14.32
CA LEU A 116 -9.10 0.47 13.85
C LEU A 116 -7.92 0.42 14.84
N ASN A 117 -8.19 0.29 16.14
CA ASN A 117 -7.15 0.18 17.17
C ASN A 117 -6.30 -1.09 17.05
N ASN A 118 -6.77 -2.07 16.28
CA ASN A 118 -6.04 -3.31 16.04
C ASN A 118 -5.13 -3.23 14.80
N ILE A 119 -5.19 -2.12 14.05
CA ILE A 119 -4.37 -1.91 12.87
C ILE A 119 -2.98 -1.45 13.31
N ARG A 120 -1.97 -2.15 12.83
CA ARG A 120 -0.57 -1.97 13.14
C ARG A 120 0.25 -2.05 11.84
N PRO A 121 1.49 -1.52 11.81
CA PRO A 121 2.34 -1.59 10.63
C PRO A 121 2.51 -3.00 10.03
N ASP A 122 2.54 -4.04 10.87
CA ASP A 122 2.70 -5.44 10.47
C ASP A 122 1.48 -6.03 9.75
N ASN A 123 0.26 -5.60 10.13
CA ASN A 123 -0.99 -6.16 9.61
C ASN A 123 -1.76 -5.21 8.68
N ALA A 124 -1.36 -3.93 8.59
CA ALA A 124 -2.09 -2.89 7.87
C ALA A 124 -2.33 -3.23 6.39
N ARG A 125 -1.36 -3.87 5.74
CA ARG A 125 -1.48 -4.30 4.35
C ARG A 125 -2.60 -5.35 4.16
N ALA A 126 -2.69 -6.29 5.09
CA ALA A 126 -3.72 -7.33 5.05
C ALA A 126 -5.11 -6.76 5.35
N VAL A 127 -5.20 -5.80 6.27
CA VAL A 127 -6.45 -5.07 6.55
C VAL A 127 -6.89 -4.27 5.32
N LEU A 128 -5.94 -3.61 4.64
CA LEU A 128 -6.22 -2.87 3.40
C LEU A 128 -6.75 -3.79 2.29
N ALA A 129 -6.09 -4.92 2.05
CA ALA A 129 -6.53 -5.92 1.07
C ALA A 129 -7.95 -6.44 1.39
N ALA A 130 -8.20 -6.81 2.65
CA ALA A 130 -9.51 -7.26 3.09
C ALA A 130 -10.59 -6.17 2.95
N GLY A 131 -10.25 -4.92 3.30
CA GLY A 131 -11.18 -3.79 3.17
C GLY A 131 -11.57 -3.48 1.73
N CYS A 132 -10.62 -3.60 0.80
CA CYS A 132 -10.88 -3.49 -0.62
C CYS A 132 -11.71 -4.66 -1.15
N LEU A 133 -11.41 -5.91 -0.75
CA LEU A 133 -12.22 -7.09 -1.11
C LEU A 133 -13.68 -6.92 -0.69
N LEU A 134 -13.91 -6.43 0.52
CA LEU A 134 -15.25 -6.23 1.09
C LEU A 134 -16.04 -5.07 0.44
N GLY A 135 -15.56 -4.52 -0.68
CA GLY A 135 -16.27 -3.52 -1.47
C GLY A 135 -15.90 -2.08 -1.14
N GLY A 136 -14.71 -1.85 -0.56
CA GLY A 136 -14.15 -0.52 -0.39
C GLY A 136 -14.74 0.26 0.79
N MET A 137 -14.40 -0.16 2.00
CA MET A 137 -14.71 0.59 3.23
C MET A 137 -13.76 1.79 3.36
N GLU A 138 -14.14 2.92 2.76
CA GLU A 138 -13.25 4.08 2.52
C GLU A 138 -12.41 4.50 3.73
N GLU A 139 -13.03 4.72 4.90
CA GLU A 139 -12.31 5.14 6.12
C GLU A 139 -11.33 4.06 6.62
N LEU A 140 -11.73 2.79 6.62
CA LEU A 140 -10.86 1.67 7.01
C LEU A 140 -9.68 1.55 6.05
N CYS A 141 -9.95 1.56 4.74
CA CYS A 141 -8.93 1.45 3.72
C CYS A 141 -7.98 2.64 3.77
N GLN A 142 -8.49 3.85 3.95
CA GLN A 142 -7.67 5.05 4.09
C GLN A 142 -6.75 4.97 5.32
N TYR A 143 -7.29 4.57 6.48
CA TYR A 143 -6.49 4.43 7.70
C TYR A 143 -5.41 3.34 7.58
N ALA A 144 -5.77 2.18 7.01
CA ALA A 144 -4.83 1.09 6.78
C ALA A 144 -3.73 1.49 5.76
N TYR A 145 -4.10 2.19 4.70
CA TYR A 145 -3.17 2.75 3.73
C TYR A 145 -2.21 3.78 4.35
N GLU A 146 -2.72 4.71 5.16
CA GLU A 146 -1.87 5.67 5.87
C GLU A 146 -0.90 4.99 6.81
N THR A 147 -1.34 3.95 7.51
CA THR A 147 -0.48 3.12 8.37
C THR A 147 0.61 2.41 7.55
N CYS A 148 0.27 1.88 6.37
CA CYS A 148 1.26 1.30 5.45
C CYS A 148 2.29 2.35 5.03
N ARG A 149 1.84 3.54 4.61
CA ARG A 149 2.71 4.63 4.15
C ARG A 149 3.64 5.13 5.25
N GLN A 150 3.14 5.28 6.47
CA GLN A 150 3.93 5.69 7.64
C GLN A 150 4.93 4.62 8.10
N SER A 151 4.68 3.34 7.77
CA SER A 151 5.57 2.24 8.13
C SER A 151 6.82 2.13 7.25
N LEU A 152 6.89 2.87 6.13
CA LEU A 152 8.03 2.80 5.21
C LEU A 152 9.33 3.20 5.93
N SER A 153 10.31 2.31 5.90
CA SER A 153 11.58 2.47 6.61
C SER A 153 12.73 1.81 5.86
N VAL A 154 13.97 2.13 6.25
CA VAL A 154 15.17 1.55 5.66
C VAL A 154 15.18 0.02 5.83
N GLU A 155 14.63 -0.45 6.94
CA GLU A 155 14.67 -1.84 7.37
C GLU A 155 13.66 -2.72 6.59
N ASN A 156 12.53 -2.15 6.13
CA ASN A 156 11.47 -2.91 5.45
C ASN A 156 11.28 -2.56 3.97
N ILE A 157 11.98 -1.55 3.43
CA ILE A 157 11.79 -1.10 2.05
C ILE A 157 11.97 -2.21 1.00
N VAL A 158 12.87 -3.17 1.25
CA VAL A 158 13.08 -4.28 0.32
C VAL A 158 11.84 -5.16 0.21
N HIS A 159 11.15 -5.44 1.32
CA HIS A 159 9.90 -6.20 1.32
C HIS A 159 8.78 -5.44 0.61
N TRP A 160 8.75 -4.11 0.75
CA TRP A 160 7.82 -3.26 0.01
C TRP A 160 8.08 -3.29 -1.49
N ILE A 161 9.34 -3.26 -1.92
CA ILE A 161 9.74 -3.37 -3.33
C ILE A 161 9.33 -4.72 -3.93
N GLU A 162 9.56 -5.82 -3.21
CA GLU A 162 9.15 -7.16 -3.63
C GLU A 162 7.63 -7.24 -3.80
N PHE A 163 6.89 -6.69 -2.83
CA PHE A 163 5.43 -6.61 -2.87
C PHE A 163 4.93 -5.81 -4.09
N ILE A 164 5.36 -4.55 -4.29
CA ILE A 164 4.89 -3.75 -5.44
C ILE A 164 5.29 -4.35 -6.79
N GLY A 165 6.37 -5.15 -6.81
CA GLY A 165 6.83 -5.89 -7.97
C GLY A 165 5.95 -7.10 -8.31
N SER A 166 5.24 -7.66 -7.32
CA SER A 166 4.23 -8.71 -7.56
C SER A 166 2.87 -8.19 -8.00
N LEU A 167 2.60 -6.89 -7.81
CA LEU A 167 1.35 -6.28 -8.25
C LEU A 167 1.31 -6.17 -9.78
N PRO A 168 0.15 -6.41 -10.41
CA PRO A 168 -0.07 -6.12 -11.83
C PRO A 168 0.35 -4.68 -12.19
N PRO A 169 0.90 -4.46 -13.39
CA PRO A 169 1.28 -3.12 -13.83
C PRO A 169 0.06 -2.19 -13.90
N PRO A 170 0.25 -0.88 -13.66
CA PRO A 170 -0.84 0.10 -13.75
C PRO A 170 -1.48 0.09 -15.15
N SER A 171 -2.80 0.27 -15.19
CA SER A 171 -3.56 0.20 -16.43
C SER A 171 -3.44 1.51 -17.22
N ASP A 172 -2.51 1.59 -18.16
CA ASP A 172 -2.56 2.58 -19.23
C ASP A 172 -3.78 2.25 -20.11
N GLY A 173 -4.86 3.02 -19.97
CA GLY A 173 -6.18 2.81 -20.59
C GLY A 173 -6.23 2.86 -22.13
N SER A 174 -5.13 2.52 -22.81
CA SER A 174 -4.92 2.63 -24.25
C SER A 174 -5.08 1.31 -25.02
N THR A 175 -5.32 0.16 -24.37
CA THR A 175 -5.44 -1.14 -25.07
C THR A 175 -6.62 -1.95 -24.57
N THR A 176 -7.57 -2.21 -25.49
CA THR A 176 -8.63 -3.25 -25.57
C THR A 176 -9.33 -3.68 -24.26
N PRO A 177 -10.67 -3.83 -24.25
CA PRO A 177 -11.43 -4.26 -23.08
C PRO A 177 -11.25 -5.77 -22.83
N GLU A 178 -10.06 -6.20 -22.43
CA GLU A 178 -9.86 -7.48 -21.78
C GLU A 178 -10.08 -7.31 -20.27
N PRO A 179 -10.78 -8.24 -19.60
CA PRO A 179 -10.93 -8.21 -18.15
C PRO A 179 -9.57 -8.52 -17.51
N ARG A 180 -8.76 -7.48 -17.26
CA ARG A 180 -7.53 -7.61 -16.49
C ARG A 180 -7.89 -7.96 -15.03
N PRO A 181 -7.08 -8.78 -14.36
CA PRO A 181 -7.24 -8.98 -12.92
C PRO A 181 -7.00 -7.64 -12.21
N THR A 182 -8.08 -7.02 -11.74
CA THR A 182 -8.01 -5.87 -10.86
C THR A 182 -7.28 -6.31 -9.60
N THR A 183 -6.21 -5.62 -9.22
CA THR A 183 -5.51 -5.93 -7.96
C THR A 183 -6.50 -5.84 -6.81
N ILE A 184 -6.37 -6.71 -5.81
CA ILE A 184 -7.21 -6.67 -4.62
C ILE A 184 -7.16 -5.32 -3.91
N PHE A 185 -6.07 -4.56 -4.08
CA PHE A 185 -5.84 -3.24 -3.49
C PHE A 185 -6.55 -2.09 -4.23
N GLY A 186 -7.19 -2.34 -5.37
CA GLY A 186 -7.84 -1.30 -6.16
C GLY A 186 -6.91 -0.10 -6.44
N VAL A 187 -7.39 1.11 -6.17
CA VAL A 187 -6.63 2.37 -6.36
C VAL A 187 -5.44 2.51 -5.41
N TYR A 188 -5.44 1.80 -4.27
CA TYR A 188 -4.37 1.89 -3.28
C TYR A 188 -3.10 1.17 -3.73
N GLY A 189 -3.20 0.19 -4.63
CA GLY A 189 -2.02 -0.49 -5.19
C GLY A 189 -1.12 0.49 -5.94
N ASP A 190 -1.70 1.36 -6.77
CA ASP A 190 -0.96 2.38 -7.51
C ASP A 190 -0.38 3.45 -6.59
N ARG A 191 -1.16 3.90 -5.59
CA ARG A 191 -0.69 4.87 -4.58
C ARG A 191 0.48 4.32 -3.76
N LEU A 192 0.41 3.07 -3.31
CA LEU A 192 1.51 2.41 -2.59
C LEU A 192 2.77 2.31 -3.46
N ARG A 193 2.62 2.04 -4.76
CA ARG A 193 3.75 2.03 -5.69
C ARG A 193 4.42 3.39 -5.79
N GLU A 194 3.63 4.46 -5.89
CA GLU A 194 4.12 5.84 -5.91
C GLU A 194 4.83 6.22 -4.60
N ASP A 195 4.22 5.90 -3.46
CA ASP A 195 4.81 6.18 -2.14
C ASP A 195 6.12 5.43 -1.91
N VAL A 196 6.19 4.15 -2.28
CA VAL A 196 7.42 3.34 -2.18
C VAL A 196 8.51 3.90 -3.08
N PHE A 197 8.16 4.33 -4.30
CA PHE A 197 9.10 4.97 -5.21
C PHE A 197 9.59 6.32 -4.67
N HIS A 198 8.68 7.16 -4.17
CA HIS A 198 9.01 8.43 -3.55
C HIS A 198 9.93 8.24 -2.33
N PHE A 199 9.64 7.26 -1.48
CA PHE A 199 10.50 6.92 -0.35
C PHE A 199 11.89 6.51 -0.82
N LEU A 200 11.99 5.65 -1.85
CA LEU A 200 13.27 5.17 -2.38
C LEU A 200 14.15 6.29 -2.93
N VAL A 201 13.53 7.28 -3.59
CA VAL A 201 14.24 8.32 -4.35
C VAL A 201 14.50 9.58 -3.52
N VAL A 202 13.59 9.94 -2.62
CA VAL A 202 13.65 11.21 -1.88
C VAL A 202 13.95 10.96 -0.40
N ALA A 203 13.06 10.25 0.30
CA ALA A 203 13.15 10.13 1.76
C ALA A 203 14.32 9.25 2.23
N LEU A 204 14.63 8.17 1.51
CA LEU A 204 15.66 7.21 1.90
C LEU A 204 17.07 7.86 1.90
N PRO A 205 17.51 8.57 0.84
CA PRO A 205 18.75 9.34 0.90
C PRO A 205 18.79 10.33 2.07
N GLU A 206 17.72 11.11 2.29
CA GLU A 206 17.65 12.10 3.37
C GLU A 206 17.78 11.46 4.76
N VAL A 207 17.09 10.33 5.00
CA VAL A 207 17.17 9.58 6.27
C VAL A 207 18.59 9.04 6.51
N LEU A 208 19.27 8.56 5.47
CA LEU A 208 20.62 8.00 5.58
C LEU A 208 21.69 9.09 5.78
N ASP A 209 21.52 10.25 5.15
CA ASP A 209 22.42 11.41 5.33
C ASP A 209 22.25 12.05 6.72
N ALA A 210 21.01 12.14 7.22
CA ALA A 210 20.72 12.60 8.58
C ALA A 210 21.35 11.68 9.66
N ARG A 211 21.35 10.36 9.44
CA ARG A 211 22.04 9.40 10.32
C ARG A 211 23.56 9.62 10.31
N GLY A 212 24.15 9.90 9.15
CA GLY A 212 25.59 10.12 8.99
C GLY A 212 26.14 11.42 9.59
N THR A 213 25.29 12.42 9.83
CA THR A 213 25.69 13.72 10.43
C THR A 213 25.52 13.77 11.95
N SER A 214 24.89 12.75 12.55
CA SER A 214 24.57 12.71 13.99
C SER A 214 25.73 12.30 14.93
N THR A 215 26.93 12.05 14.39
CA THR A 215 28.16 11.88 15.20
C THR A 215 28.81 13.23 15.53
N SER A 216 28.49 13.78 16.70
CA SER A 216 29.16 14.94 17.34
C SER A 216 30.54 14.55 17.94
N PRO A 217 31.28 15.50 18.55
CA PRO A 217 32.59 16.07 18.19
C PRO A 217 33.83 15.18 18.51
N PRO A 218 35.06 15.62 18.16
CA PRO A 218 36.27 14.79 18.31
C PRO A 218 36.70 14.68 19.77
N GLN A 219 36.30 13.61 20.45
CA GLN A 219 36.96 13.19 21.68
C GLN A 219 37.31 11.71 21.63
N SER A 220 38.63 11.49 21.52
CA SER A 220 39.38 10.32 21.96
C SER A 220 38.96 8.94 21.41
N GLN A 221 39.71 8.53 20.39
CA GLN A 221 40.22 7.17 20.15
C GLN A 221 39.66 6.06 21.05
N THR A 222 38.67 5.33 20.56
CA THR A 222 38.58 3.88 20.75
C THR A 222 37.80 3.30 19.57
N GLN A 223 38.42 2.34 18.88
CA GLN A 223 37.89 1.69 17.68
C GLN A 223 36.62 0.91 18.02
N GLN A 224 35.46 1.54 17.84
CA GLN A 224 34.22 0.79 17.61
C GLN A 224 34.08 0.56 16.11
N PRO A 225 33.63 -0.64 15.67
CA PRO A 225 33.39 -0.90 14.26
C PRO A 225 32.33 0.08 13.76
N GLN A 226 32.77 1.07 12.97
CA GLN A 226 31.87 2.02 12.33
C GLN A 226 30.92 1.20 11.46
N GLY A 227 29.61 1.26 11.77
CA GLY A 227 28.59 0.63 10.94
C GLY A 227 28.67 1.11 9.49
N PRO A 228 28.04 0.40 8.56
CA PRO A 228 28.08 0.75 7.14
C PRO A 228 27.64 2.20 6.95
N SER A 229 28.38 2.96 6.14
CA SER A 229 28.05 4.35 5.84
C SER A 229 26.66 4.45 5.19
N GLY A 230 25.94 5.57 5.36
CA GLY A 230 24.61 5.76 4.74
C GLY A 230 24.61 5.48 3.23
N ARG A 231 25.68 5.88 2.53
CA ARG A 231 25.91 5.57 1.11
C ARG A 231 26.02 4.06 0.84
N GLU A 232 26.70 3.32 1.70
CA GLU A 232 26.85 1.86 1.57
C GLU A 232 25.50 1.15 1.75
N VAL A 233 24.70 1.55 2.74
CA VAL A 233 23.33 1.04 2.93
C VAL A 233 22.47 1.33 1.71
N LEU A 234 22.54 2.55 1.16
CA LEU A 234 21.83 2.92 -0.07
C LEU A 234 22.23 2.02 -1.26
N LEU A 235 23.53 1.78 -1.45
CA LEU A 235 24.03 0.87 -2.49
C LEU A 235 23.53 -0.56 -2.29
N GLN A 236 23.55 -1.06 -1.06
CA GLN A 236 23.04 -2.39 -0.74
C GLN A 236 21.55 -2.52 -1.09
N ILE A 237 20.72 -1.53 -0.74
CA ILE A 237 19.29 -1.51 -1.09
C ILE A 237 19.11 -1.48 -2.60
N PHE A 238 19.73 -0.53 -3.31
CA PHE A 238 19.61 -0.38 -4.76
C PHE A 238 20.17 -1.58 -5.55
N SER A 239 21.06 -2.37 -4.96
CA SER A 239 21.54 -3.62 -5.56
C SER A 239 20.49 -4.74 -5.60
N ARG A 240 19.41 -4.63 -4.83
CA ARG A 240 18.33 -5.63 -4.73
C ARG A 240 17.06 -5.25 -5.47
N VAL A 241 16.92 -3.99 -5.87
CA VAL A 241 15.72 -3.44 -6.53
C VAL A 241 15.51 -4.07 -7.94
N PRO A 242 14.28 -4.35 -8.40
CA PRO A 242 14.03 -4.74 -9.79
C PRO A 242 14.52 -3.69 -10.80
N PHE A 243 14.94 -4.10 -11.99
CA PHE A 243 15.59 -3.18 -12.94
C PHE A 243 14.74 -1.98 -13.35
N GLU A 244 13.44 -2.17 -13.59
CA GLU A 244 12.56 -1.05 -13.98
C GLU A 244 12.52 0.03 -12.90
N ILE A 245 12.41 -0.38 -11.63
CA ILE A 245 12.40 0.54 -10.48
C ILE A 245 13.79 1.17 -10.29
N PHE A 246 14.86 0.39 -10.43
CA PHE A 246 16.24 0.89 -10.33
C PHE A 246 16.53 1.94 -11.41
N LYS A 247 16.18 1.65 -12.67
CA LYS A 247 16.32 2.56 -13.81
C LYS A 247 15.52 3.84 -13.55
N ALA A 248 14.24 3.71 -13.24
CA ALA A 248 13.37 4.86 -12.98
C ALA A 248 13.89 5.72 -11.81
N ALA A 249 14.39 5.11 -10.74
CA ALA A 249 14.94 5.82 -9.58
C ALA A 249 16.21 6.59 -9.93
N VAL A 250 17.18 5.96 -10.61
CA VAL A 250 18.45 6.61 -11.00
C VAL A 250 18.22 7.73 -12.03
N GLU A 251 17.31 7.50 -12.97
CA GLU A 251 16.94 8.48 -14.01
C GLU A 251 16.00 9.58 -13.49
N SER A 252 15.49 9.45 -12.26
CA SER A 252 14.60 10.44 -11.69
C SER A 252 15.33 11.76 -11.42
N PRO A 253 14.77 12.92 -11.82
CA PRO A 253 15.33 14.22 -11.43
C PRO A 253 15.29 14.44 -9.91
N THR A 254 14.36 13.80 -9.19
CA THR A 254 14.22 13.95 -7.73
C THR A 254 15.27 13.17 -6.93
N PHE A 255 16.09 12.34 -7.58
CA PHE A 255 17.13 11.55 -6.90
C PHE A 255 18.38 12.39 -6.58
N GLN A 256 18.41 13.01 -5.40
CA GLN A 256 19.44 13.99 -5.02
C GLN A 256 20.64 13.36 -4.29
N ILE A 257 21.47 12.59 -5.00
CA ILE A 257 22.70 11.99 -4.43
C ILE A 257 23.99 12.76 -4.78
N GLY A 258 23.87 14.06 -5.05
CA GLY A 258 24.95 14.96 -5.46
C GLY A 258 24.93 15.30 -6.95
N SER A 259 26.10 15.52 -7.55
CA SER A 259 26.24 15.88 -8.97
C SER A 259 25.93 14.72 -9.91
N ASP A 260 25.69 14.99 -11.20
CA ASP A 260 25.50 13.95 -12.22
C ASP A 260 26.66 12.95 -12.27
N ARG A 261 27.89 13.41 -12.00
CA ARG A 261 29.06 12.54 -11.88
C ARG A 261 28.99 11.63 -10.66
N ALA A 262 28.51 12.12 -9.52
CA ALA A 262 28.31 11.30 -8.32
C ALA A 262 27.20 10.27 -8.54
N ARG A 263 26.10 10.67 -9.20
CA ARG A 263 25.00 9.80 -9.59
C ARG A 263 25.44 8.69 -10.55
N TYR A 264 26.22 9.04 -11.57
CA TYR A 264 26.82 8.08 -12.49
C TYR A 264 27.71 7.07 -11.75
N GLY A 265 28.56 7.56 -10.85
CA GLY A 265 29.42 6.71 -10.01
C GLY A 265 28.62 5.73 -9.16
N PHE A 266 27.61 6.24 -8.45
CA PHE A 266 26.69 5.42 -7.65
C PHE A 266 25.98 4.36 -8.50
N ALA A 267 25.39 4.74 -9.64
CA ALA A 267 24.68 3.81 -10.51
C ALA A 267 25.61 2.71 -11.04
N LYS A 268 26.86 3.06 -11.37
CA LYS A 268 27.88 2.10 -11.81
C LYS A 268 28.24 1.11 -10.68
N GLU A 269 28.50 1.61 -9.47
CA GLU A 269 28.76 0.78 -8.29
C GLU A 269 27.59 -0.17 -7.98
N ALA A 270 26.36 0.34 -8.02
CA ALA A 270 25.15 -0.46 -7.83
C ALA A 270 25.02 -1.55 -8.90
N VAL A 271 25.22 -1.24 -10.18
CA VAL A 271 25.20 -2.22 -11.28
C VAL A 271 26.26 -3.31 -11.10
N GLU A 272 27.48 -2.97 -10.66
CA GLU A 272 28.50 -3.99 -10.36
C GLU A 272 28.04 -4.94 -9.24
N LEU A 273 27.46 -4.42 -8.16
CA LEU A 273 26.90 -5.26 -7.09
C LEU A 273 25.75 -6.14 -7.60
N ARG A 274 24.90 -5.62 -8.49
CA ARG A 274 23.75 -6.33 -9.08
C ARG A 274 24.16 -7.52 -9.93
N LYS A 275 25.33 -7.46 -10.60
CA LYS A 275 25.89 -8.60 -11.36
C LYS A 275 26.09 -9.85 -10.51
N HIS A 276 26.43 -9.66 -9.23
CA HIS A 276 26.65 -10.75 -8.28
C HIS A 276 25.35 -11.22 -7.59
N GLY A 277 24.27 -10.42 -7.66
CA GLY A 277 22.98 -10.68 -7.06
C GLY A 277 21.84 -10.88 -8.08
N VAL A 278 20.85 -9.99 -8.03
CA VAL A 278 19.55 -10.10 -8.74
C VAL A 278 19.69 -10.23 -10.26
N ALA A 279 20.75 -9.67 -10.88
CA ALA A 279 20.96 -9.76 -12.33
C ALA A 279 21.59 -11.09 -12.78
N ARG A 280 22.20 -11.88 -11.86
CA ARG A 280 22.96 -13.11 -12.20
C ARG A 280 22.10 -14.18 -12.87
N GLY A 281 20.81 -14.24 -12.54
CA GLY A 281 19.87 -15.25 -13.07
C GLY A 281 19.15 -14.87 -14.36
N GLN A 282 19.15 -13.60 -14.75
CA GLN A 282 18.30 -13.10 -15.84
C GLN A 282 18.98 -13.08 -17.23
N GLY A 283 20.27 -13.44 -17.31
CA GLY A 283 21.01 -13.45 -18.58
C GLY A 283 21.10 -12.08 -19.26
N ALA A 284 20.91 -11.00 -18.50
CA ALA A 284 20.92 -9.63 -18.99
C ALA A 284 22.12 -8.86 -18.42
N GLU A 285 22.76 -8.06 -19.26
CA GLU A 285 23.83 -7.12 -18.88
C GLU A 285 23.24 -5.74 -18.68
N GLU A 286 23.44 -5.17 -17.50
CA GLU A 286 23.06 -3.80 -17.16
C GLU A 286 24.28 -2.88 -17.34
N THR A 287 24.08 -1.71 -17.94
CA THR A 287 25.13 -0.71 -18.21
C THR A 287 24.62 0.69 -17.91
N VAL A 288 25.51 1.56 -17.43
CA VAL A 288 25.20 2.97 -17.14
C VAL A 288 25.91 3.87 -18.15
N VAL A 289 25.18 4.83 -18.72
CA VAL A 289 25.64 5.80 -19.70
C VAL A 289 25.46 7.20 -19.13
N LEU A 290 26.44 8.07 -19.37
CA LEU A 290 26.34 9.50 -19.07
C LEU A 290 26.19 10.25 -20.40
N ALA A 291 25.05 10.91 -20.59
CA ALA A 291 24.79 11.72 -21.77
C ALA A 291 25.44 13.10 -21.60
N PHE A 292 26.38 13.43 -22.48
CA PHE A 292 26.98 14.76 -22.55
C PHE A 292 26.31 15.55 -23.69
N GLY A 293 25.68 16.68 -23.39
CA GLY A 293 25.25 17.65 -24.42
C GLY A 293 23.74 17.84 -24.66
N GLY A 294 22.86 17.49 -23.72
CA GLY A 294 21.41 17.73 -23.84
C GLY A 294 20.93 18.90 -22.98
N GLY A 295 21.15 20.15 -23.42
CA GLY A 295 20.42 21.29 -22.87
C GLY A 295 18.96 21.22 -23.30
N ASN A 296 18.03 21.26 -22.33
CA ASN A 296 16.57 21.20 -22.49
C ASN A 296 15.98 19.87 -23.01
N THR A 297 15.59 19.00 -22.07
CA THR A 297 14.19 18.56 -21.86
C THR A 297 14.14 17.57 -20.69
N ASN A 298 13.82 18.03 -19.47
CA ASN A 298 13.29 17.28 -18.31
C ASN A 298 13.84 15.87 -17.93
N GLY A 299 14.99 15.44 -18.43
CA GLY A 299 15.57 14.11 -18.19
C GLY A 299 16.90 14.14 -17.41
N SER A 300 17.20 13.08 -16.67
CA SER A 300 18.51 12.92 -16.02
C SER A 300 19.61 12.71 -17.05
N ALA A 301 20.79 13.31 -16.81
CA ALA A 301 21.99 13.07 -17.64
C ALA A 301 22.53 11.64 -17.53
N VAL A 302 22.13 10.90 -16.48
CA VAL A 302 22.53 9.51 -16.24
C VAL A 302 21.42 8.58 -16.71
N HIS A 303 21.76 7.62 -17.57
CA HIS A 303 20.83 6.62 -18.07
C HIS A 303 21.31 5.20 -17.77
N VAL A 304 20.37 4.31 -17.47
CA VAL A 304 20.61 2.89 -17.25
C VAL A 304 19.95 2.09 -18.37
N ALA A 305 20.73 1.23 -19.02
CA ALA A 305 20.28 0.34 -20.08
C ALA A 305 20.51 -1.13 -19.71
N ARG A 306 19.64 -2.01 -20.19
CA ARG A 306 19.74 -3.47 -20.01
C ARG A 306 19.70 -4.15 -21.37
N LYS A 307 20.68 -5.02 -21.63
CA LYS A 307 20.79 -5.83 -22.85
C LYS A 307 20.69 -7.31 -22.52
N MET A 308 19.72 -8.01 -23.10
CA MET A 308 19.64 -9.47 -22.96
C MET A 308 20.74 -10.14 -23.79
N ARG A 309 21.47 -11.10 -23.19
CA ARG A 309 22.43 -11.92 -23.93
C ARG A 309 21.65 -12.84 -24.88
N LYS A 310 21.89 -12.72 -26.18
CA LYS A 310 21.32 -13.64 -27.17
C LYS A 310 21.84 -15.06 -26.90
N ARG A 311 20.95 -16.04 -26.75
CA ARG A 311 21.35 -17.45 -26.71
C ARG A 311 22.00 -17.80 -28.06
N PRO A 312 23.15 -18.49 -28.10
CA PRO A 312 23.73 -18.92 -29.36
C PRO A 312 22.76 -19.90 -30.04
N LEU A 313 22.24 -19.51 -31.21
CA LEU A 313 21.52 -20.41 -32.11
C LEU A 313 22.54 -21.41 -32.64
N TRP A 314 22.43 -22.68 -32.22
CA TRP A 314 23.23 -23.75 -32.79
C TRP A 314 22.80 -23.92 -34.26
N LYS A 315 23.75 -23.77 -35.19
CA LYS A 315 23.53 -24.19 -36.58
C LYS A 315 23.54 -25.71 -36.60
N VAL A 316 22.43 -26.32 -36.99
CA VAL A 316 22.42 -27.71 -37.43
C VAL A 316 23.10 -27.71 -38.80
N ASN A 317 24.28 -28.31 -38.91
CA ASN A 317 24.82 -28.62 -40.23
C ASN A 317 24.06 -29.86 -40.72
N ALA A 318 23.39 -29.71 -41.87
CA ALA A 318 22.79 -30.80 -42.63
C ALA A 318 23.85 -31.51 -43.47
#